data_AF-A0A140KAT2-F1
#
_entry.id   AF-A0A140KAT2-F1
#
_cell.length_a   1.000
_cell.length_b   1.000
_cell.length_c   1.000
_cell.angle_alpha   90.00
_cell.angle_beta   90.00
_cell.angle_gamma   90.00
#
_symmetry.space_group_name_H-M   'P 1'
#
loop_
_entity.id
_entity.type
_entity.pdbx_description
1 polymer ?
#
loop_
_entity_poly.entity_id
_entity_poly.type
_entity_poly.pdbx_seq_one_letter_code
_entity_poly.pdbx_strand_id
1 'polypeptide(L)'
;MELNEFLKQCEDDDVLCWKENLFKFKTIKYAIEYTFIHKIGNKITESLKQHHNINISDTNWFENGIPFSILKSGYKGWQKGKLKIKVVLEFEPDEPEKPESPLDDIRQDINEKNI
;
A
#
# COMPACT_ATOMS: atom_id res chain seq x y z
N MET A 1 0.34 8.77 1.49
CA MET A 1 0.26 7.30 1.43
C MET A 1 -1.15 6.89 1.78
N GLU A 2 -1.65 5.80 1.21
CA GLU A 2 -2.94 5.22 1.57
C GLU A 2 -2.67 3.91 2.32
N LEU A 3 -3.55 3.56 3.25
CA LEU A 3 -3.48 2.31 4.01
C LEU A 3 -4.65 1.42 3.58
N ASN A 4 -4.54 0.10 3.70
CA ASN A 4 -5.69 -0.81 3.53
C ASN A 4 -6.58 -0.85 4.80
N GLU A 5 -7.69 -1.59 4.78
CA GLU A 5 -8.65 -1.62 5.91
C GLU A 5 -8.01 -2.05 7.22
N PHE A 6 -7.16 -3.07 7.22
CA PHE A 6 -6.43 -3.54 8.41
C PHE A 6 -5.53 -2.48 9.02
N LEU A 7 -4.82 -1.72 8.19
CA LEU A 7 -3.90 -0.69 8.67
C LEU A 7 -4.58 0.66 8.91
N LYS A 8 -5.72 0.94 8.27
CA LYS A 8 -6.52 2.16 8.51
C LYS A 8 -7.07 2.21 9.93
N GLN A 9 -7.40 1.04 10.50
CA GLN A 9 -7.86 0.92 11.87
C GLN A 9 -6.71 0.88 12.89
N CYS A 10 -5.46 0.79 12.46
CA CYS A 10 -4.32 0.79 13.36
C CYS A 10 -4.05 2.18 13.94
N GLU A 11 -3.81 2.22 15.24
CA GLU A 11 -3.30 3.39 15.93
C GLU A 11 -1.78 3.48 15.81
N ASP A 12 -1.24 4.68 16.03
CA ASP A 12 0.20 4.97 15.89
C ASP A 12 1.07 4.12 16.85
N ASP A 13 0.52 3.76 18.01
CA ASP A 13 1.19 2.96 19.04
C ASP A 13 0.92 1.44 18.93
N ASP A 14 0.14 1.01 17.94
CA ASP A 14 -0.02 -0.42 17.64
C ASP A 14 1.32 -1.06 17.25
N VAL A 15 1.41 -2.36 17.46
CA VAL A 15 2.68 -3.08 17.38
C VAL A 15 2.65 -4.13 16.28
N LEU A 16 3.67 -4.07 15.41
CA LEU A 16 4.00 -5.08 14.43
C LEU A 16 5.09 -5.99 15.00
N CYS A 17 4.98 -7.30 14.75
CA CYS A 17 5.96 -8.29 15.19
C CYS A 17 6.71 -8.87 13.99
N TRP A 18 8.05 -8.90 14.06
CA TRP A 18 8.90 -9.58 13.07
C TRP A 18 10.03 -10.33 13.78
N LYS A 19 10.02 -11.67 13.68
CA LYS A 19 11.02 -12.56 14.31
C LYS A 19 11.28 -12.19 15.77
N GLU A 20 10.22 -12.16 16.58
CA GLU A 20 10.27 -11.82 18.02
C GLU A 20 10.60 -10.35 18.35
N ASN A 21 10.87 -9.51 17.34
CA ASN A 21 11.08 -8.07 17.54
C ASN A 21 9.78 -7.31 17.35
N LEU A 22 9.53 -6.37 18.25
CA LEU A 22 8.33 -5.54 18.26
C LEU A 22 8.64 -4.13 17.74
N PHE A 23 7.82 -3.66 16.81
CA PHE A 23 7.96 -2.35 16.18
C PHE A 23 6.65 -1.59 16.28
N LYS A 24 6.68 -0.30 16.62
CA LYS A 24 5.50 0.54 16.52
C LYS A 24 5.11 0.73 15.06
N PHE A 25 3.82 0.63 14.77
CA PHE A 25 3.28 0.83 13.42
C PHE A 25 3.70 2.19 12.85
N LYS A 26 3.61 3.26 13.66
CA LYS A 26 4.04 4.61 13.23
C LYS A 26 5.50 4.66 12.76
N THR A 27 6.39 3.89 13.38
CA THR A 27 7.81 3.90 13.02
C THR A 27 8.00 3.38 11.60
N ILE A 28 7.32 2.29 11.25
CA ILE A 28 7.37 1.73 9.89
C ILE A 28 6.67 2.67 8.91
N LYS A 29 5.46 3.14 9.23
CA LYS A 29 4.70 4.09 8.40
C LYS A 29 5.52 5.33 8.06
N TYR A 30 6.10 6.01 9.06
CA TYR A 30 6.91 7.21 8.84
C TYR A 30 8.19 6.93 8.05
N ALA A 31 8.87 5.81 8.31
CA ALA A 31 10.07 5.45 7.56
C ALA A 31 9.78 5.28 6.05
N ILE A 32 8.64 4.66 5.72
CA ILE A 32 8.19 4.47 4.35
C ILE A 32 7.79 5.82 3.75
N GLU A 33 6.92 6.60 4.41
CA GLU A 33 6.46 7.92 3.92
C GLU A 33 7.64 8.85 3.62
N TYR A 34 8.57 8.97 4.58
CA TYR A 34 9.78 9.78 4.43
C TYR A 34 10.63 9.33 3.24
N THR A 35 10.83 8.01 3.10
CA THR A 35 11.65 7.45 2.01
C THR A 35 11.04 7.74 0.63
N PHE A 36 9.72 7.60 0.50
CA PHE A 36 9.06 7.89 -0.77
C PHE A 36 9.16 9.38 -1.14
N ILE A 37 8.84 10.27 -0.19
CA ILE A 37 8.84 11.72 -0.42
C ILE A 37 10.25 12.24 -0.72
N HIS A 38 11.25 11.86 0.08
CA HIS A 38 12.56 12.51 0.03
C HIS A 38 13.64 11.74 -0.75
N LYS A 39 13.48 10.43 -0.98
CA LYS A 39 14.51 9.60 -1.63
C LYS A 39 14.04 9.06 -2.96
N ILE A 40 12.87 8.41 -2.99
CA ILE A 40 12.40 7.72 -4.19
C ILE A 40 12.03 8.72 -5.29
N GLY A 41 11.45 9.86 -4.95
CA GLY A 41 11.14 10.91 -5.92
C GLY A 41 12.37 11.35 -6.73
N ASN A 42 13.51 11.55 -6.06
CA ASN A 42 14.78 11.90 -6.71
C ASN A 42 15.26 10.76 -7.62
N LYS A 43 15.21 9.51 -7.15
CA LYS A 43 15.64 8.33 -7.94
C LYS A 43 14.81 8.12 -9.21
N ILE A 44 13.50 8.41 -9.18
CA ILE A 44 12.64 8.35 -10.37
C ILE A 44 13.13 9.37 -11.40
N THR A 45 13.31 10.61 -10.97
CA THR A 45 13.79 11.71 -11.83
C THR A 45 15.19 11.42 -12.41
N GLU A 46 16.11 10.90 -11.60
CA GLU A 46 17.44 10.48 -12.06
C GLU A 46 17.36 9.36 -13.11
N SER A 47 16.52 8.36 -12.87
CA SER A 47 16.34 7.23 -13.78
C SER A 47 15.77 7.68 -15.14
N LEU A 48 14.79 8.58 -15.12
CA LEU A 48 14.20 9.18 -16.33
C LEU A 48 15.24 9.97 -17.13
N LYS A 49 16.11 10.71 -16.46
CA LYS A 49 17.19 11.45 -17.11
C LYS A 49 18.24 10.52 -17.71
N GLN A 50 18.71 9.53 -16.94
CA GLN A 50 19.81 8.65 -17.33
C GLN A 50 19.43 7.67 -18.45
N HIS A 51 18.23 7.07 -18.39
CA HIS A 51 17.86 5.98 -19.28
C HIS A 51 16.95 6.42 -20.43
N HIS A 52 16.25 7.55 -20.27
CA HIS A 52 15.26 8.00 -21.24
C HIS A 52 15.50 9.44 -21.74
N ASN A 53 16.55 10.11 -21.26
CA ASN A 53 16.85 11.51 -21.58
C ASN A 53 15.68 12.47 -21.29
N ILE A 54 14.84 12.13 -20.31
CA ILE A 54 13.71 12.96 -19.87
C ILE A 54 14.18 13.76 -18.65
N ASN A 55 14.38 15.06 -18.84
CA ASN A 55 14.84 15.95 -17.76
C ASN A 55 13.66 16.61 -17.05
N ILE A 56 13.25 16.04 -15.91
CA ILE A 56 12.24 16.63 -15.01
C ILE A 56 13.01 17.25 -13.84
N SER A 57 12.74 18.51 -13.49
CA SER A 57 13.41 19.17 -12.36
C SER A 57 12.68 18.98 -11.03
N ASP A 58 11.37 18.69 -11.08
CA ASP A 58 10.54 18.45 -9.91
C ASP A 58 10.66 16.99 -9.44
N THR A 59 10.62 16.79 -8.13
CA THR A 59 10.71 15.48 -7.47
C THR A 59 9.49 15.20 -6.60
N ASN A 60 8.48 16.09 -6.62
CA ASN A 60 7.24 15.96 -5.85
C ASN A 60 6.24 14.99 -6.52
N TRP A 61 6.70 13.77 -6.77
CA TRP A 61 5.91 12.69 -7.34
C TRP A 61 4.77 12.25 -6.42
N PHE A 62 4.94 12.34 -5.10
CA PHE A 62 4.08 11.69 -4.11
C PHE A 62 3.11 12.63 -3.37
N GLU A 63 3.43 13.93 -3.19
CA GLU A 63 2.55 14.85 -2.45
C GLU A 63 1.66 15.65 -3.39
N ASN A 64 2.25 16.57 -4.16
CA ASN A 64 1.50 17.52 -5.00
C ASN A 64 1.36 17.06 -6.45
N GLY A 65 2.20 16.10 -6.88
CA GLY A 65 2.29 15.67 -8.26
C GLY A 65 2.96 16.72 -9.16
N ILE A 66 3.47 16.26 -10.29
CA ILE A 66 4.22 17.08 -11.25
C ILE A 66 3.29 17.50 -12.38
N PRO A 67 3.27 18.77 -12.82
CA PRO A 67 2.43 19.23 -13.92
C PRO A 67 2.82 18.55 -15.25
N PHE A 68 1.84 17.99 -15.94
CA PHE A 68 1.99 17.34 -17.24
C PHE A 68 0.81 17.69 -18.16
N SER A 69 0.99 17.49 -19.46
CA SER A 69 -0.12 17.46 -20.42
C SER A 69 -0.16 16.11 -21.11
N ILE A 70 -1.35 15.55 -21.29
CA ILE A 70 -1.55 14.29 -22.00
C ILE A 70 -2.33 14.53 -23.30
N LEU A 71 -1.87 13.90 -24.38
CA LEU A 71 -2.63 13.76 -25.62
C LEU A 71 -2.98 12.27 -25.75
N LYS A 72 -4.24 11.93 -25.52
CA LYS A 72 -4.71 10.55 -25.63
C LYS A 72 -4.98 10.21 -27.09
N SER A 73 -4.60 9.01 -27.51
CA SER A 73 -4.97 8.51 -28.85
C SER A 73 -6.49 8.50 -29.00
N GLY A 74 -6.99 9.04 -30.12
CA GLY A 74 -8.43 9.19 -30.39
C GLY A 74 -9.09 10.43 -29.79
N TYR A 75 -8.35 11.27 -29.04
CA TYR A 75 -8.87 12.51 -28.46
C TYR A 75 -8.41 13.75 -29.24
N LYS A 76 -9.28 14.76 -29.32
CA LYS A 76 -8.95 16.04 -29.95
C LYS A 76 -8.34 16.98 -28.93
N GLY A 77 -7.01 16.93 -28.78
CA GLY A 77 -6.23 17.97 -28.11
C GLY A 77 -5.52 17.56 -26.82
N TRP A 78 -4.66 18.45 -26.34
CA TRP A 78 -3.88 18.30 -25.12
C TRP A 78 -4.72 18.61 -23.89
N GLN A 79 -4.68 17.73 -22.90
CA GLN A 79 -5.27 17.96 -21.59
C GLN A 79 -4.18 18.24 -20.56
N LYS A 80 -4.20 19.42 -19.95
CA LYS A 80 -3.33 19.77 -18.81
C LYS A 80 -3.79 19.03 -17.54
N GLY A 81 -2.83 18.62 -16.72
CA GLY A 81 -3.08 17.93 -15.46
C GLY A 81 -1.81 17.78 -14.63
N LYS A 82 -1.81 16.82 -13.71
CA LYS A 82 -0.65 16.45 -12.92
C LYS A 82 -0.49 14.93 -12.90
N LEU A 83 0.75 14.47 -12.99
CA LEU A 83 1.10 13.07 -12.75
C LEU A 83 1.50 12.93 -11.28
N LYS A 84 0.77 12.11 -10.53
CA LYS A 84 0.99 11.86 -9.09
C LYS A 84 1.03 10.37 -8.83
N ILE A 85 2.03 9.93 -8.08
CA ILE A 85 2.18 8.54 -7.66
C ILE A 85 1.50 8.38 -6.30
N LYS A 86 0.62 7.40 -6.20
CA LYS A 86 0.03 6.95 -4.94
C LYS A 86 0.70 5.67 -4.49
N VAL A 87 0.98 5.59 -3.20
CA VAL A 87 1.56 4.41 -2.55
C VAL A 87 0.53 3.89 -1.56
N VAL A 88 0.21 2.61 -1.68
CA VAL A 88 -0.66 1.89 -0.75
C VAL A 88 0.22 0.98 0.09
N LEU A 89 0.05 1.02 1.41
CA LEU A 89 0.63 0.05 2.34
C LEU A 89 -0.48 -0.91 2.76
N GLU A 90 -0.25 -2.20 2.56
CA GLU A 90 -1.22 -3.25 2.82
C GLU A 90 -0.68 -4.23 3.85
N PHE A 91 -1.55 -4.61 4.79
CA PHE A 91 -1.34 -5.76 5.67
C PHE A 91 -2.37 -6.82 5.30
N GLU A 92 -1.89 -7.99 4.93
CA GLU A 92 -2.70 -9.15 4.58
C GLU A 92 -2.55 -10.16 5.72
N PRO A 93 -3.52 -10.23 6.65
CA PRO A 93 -3.50 -11.30 7.64
C PRO A 93 -3.72 -12.63 6.93
N ASP A 94 -3.13 -13.68 7.50
CA ASP A 94 -3.48 -15.03 7.11
C ASP A 94 -4.98 -15.27 7.30
N GLU A 95 -5.57 -16.12 6.45
CA GLU A 95 -6.97 -16.52 6.62
C GLU A 95 -7.15 -17.02 8.06
N PRO A 96 -8.19 -16.55 8.78
CA PRO A 96 -8.44 -17.07 10.11
C PRO A 96 -8.65 -18.58 9.98
N GLU A 97 -7.95 -19.36 10.82
CA GLU A 97 -8.34 -20.75 11.03
C GLU A 97 -9.84 -20.74 11.31
N LYS A 98 -10.62 -21.46 10.49
CA LYS A 98 -12.07 -21.53 10.66
C LYS A 98 -12.32 -21.82 12.13
N PRO A 99 -13.01 -20.94 12.89
CA PRO A 99 -13.38 -21.29 14.24
C PRO A 99 -14.17 -22.59 14.11
N GLU A 100 -13.74 -23.65 14.79
CA GLU A 100 -14.57 -24.84 14.97
C GLU A 100 -15.94 -24.33 15.42
N SER A 101 -16.95 -24.54 14.57
CA SER A 101 -18.26 -24.00 14.89
C SER A 101 -18.68 -24.70 16.18
N PRO A 102 -19.24 -24.01 17.18
CA PRO A 102 -19.80 -24.68 18.35
C PRO A 102 -20.95 -25.66 17.98
N LEU A 103 -21.39 -25.67 16.72
CA LEU A 103 -22.33 -26.62 16.16
C LEU A 103 -21.68 -27.82 15.45
N ASP A 104 -20.36 -27.80 15.20
CA ASP A 104 -19.65 -28.92 14.57
C ASP A 104 -19.57 -30.13 15.52
N ASP A 105 -19.41 -29.89 16.83
CA ASP A 105 -19.54 -30.93 17.87
C ASP A 105 -20.93 -31.60 17.82
N ILE A 106 -21.99 -30.82 17.64
CA ILE A 106 -23.37 -31.32 17.57
C ILE A 106 -23.60 -32.15 16.29
N ARG A 107 -22.97 -31.76 15.18
CA ARG A 107 -23.07 -32.51 13.91
C ARG A 107 -22.35 -33.86 14.00
N GLN A 108 -21.25 -33.95 14.73
CA GLN A 108 -20.56 -35.22 15.02
C GLN A 108 -21.45 -36.15 15.86
N ASP A 109 -22.01 -35.66 16.96
CA ASP A 109 -22.89 -36.43 17.85
C ASP A 109 -24.12 -37.02 17.14
N ILE A 110 -24.69 -36.30 16.16
CA ILE A 110 -25.86 -36.75 15.39
C ILE A 110 -25.48 -37.86 14.39
N ASN A 111 -24.28 -37.82 13.82
CA ASN A 111 -23.82 -38.83 12.87
C ASN A 111 -23.39 -40.13 13.57
N GLU A 112 -22.82 -40.06 14.78
CA GLU A 112 -22.43 -41.26 15.53
C GLU A 112 -23.62 -42.03 16.12
N LYS A 113 -24.74 -41.37 16.38
CA LYS A 113 -25.97 -42.02 16.92
C LYS A 113 -26.84 -42.74 15.89
N ASN A 114 -26.48 -42.69 14.60
CA ASN A 114 -27.20 -43.34 13.51
C ASN A 114 -26.49 -44.59 12.95
N ILE A 115 -25.54 -45.17 13.71
CA ILE A 115 -24.85 -46.44 13.40
C ILE A 115 -25.33 -47.54 14.35
#